data_AF-S0G8B5-F1
#
_entry.id   AF-S0G8B5-F1
#
_cell.length_a   1.000
_cell.length_b   1.000
_cell.length_c   1.000
_cell.angle_alpha   90.00
_cell.angle_beta   90.00
_cell.angle_gamma   90.00
#
_symmetry.space_group_name_H-M   'P 1'
#
loop_
_entity.id
_entity.type
_entity.pdbx_description
1 polymer ?
#
loop_
_entity_poly.entity_id
_entity_poly.type
_entity_poly.pdbx_seq_one_letter_code
_entity_poly.pdbx_strand_id
1 'polypeptide(L)'
;MAQKCSLKNVQIGLDMGTTSAITEAKRYFGYFALVSNQTMDTFTALENYRLREKIEELFAVQKGRLDGARPRTWYPDNLRGRQFTQFISLGYHCFLMKKIKEVQAKFGKNESGKTKSLIKLEKKLGNWLAQRSLAQILDWFDCIETTKVQTAMGSYRWSTESVARDRLFLKYLGVVTE
;
A
#
# COMPACT_ATOMS: atom_id res chain seq x y z
N MET A 1 -26.42 -5.06 -35.32
CA MET A 1 -25.29 -4.53 -36.12
C MET A 1 -24.01 -5.17 -35.57
N ALA A 2 -23.68 -6.39 -36.04
CA ALA A 2 -22.54 -7.15 -35.54
C ALA A 2 -21.29 -6.71 -36.29
N GLN A 3 -20.41 -5.97 -35.62
CA GLN A 3 -19.14 -5.51 -36.19
C GLN A 3 -18.17 -6.70 -36.21
N LYS A 4 -17.82 -7.15 -37.42
CA LYS A 4 -16.80 -8.18 -37.68
C LYS A 4 -15.47 -7.70 -37.07
N CYS A 5 -15.09 -8.25 -35.91
CA CYS A 5 -13.77 -8.02 -35.35
C CYS A 5 -12.78 -8.90 -36.12
N SER A 6 -12.05 -8.29 -37.05
CA SER A 6 -10.99 -8.94 -37.81
C SER A 6 -9.87 -9.32 -36.85
N LEU A 7 -9.77 -10.60 -36.50
CA LEU A 7 -8.61 -11.17 -35.84
C LEU A 7 -7.43 -11.07 -36.82
N LYS A 8 -6.70 -9.96 -36.78
CA LYS A 8 -5.38 -9.88 -37.39
C LYS A 8 -4.51 -10.84 -36.59
N ASN A 9 -4.10 -11.94 -37.24
CA ASN A 9 -3.08 -12.85 -36.73
C ASN A 9 -1.88 -12.01 -36.29
N VAL A 10 -1.68 -11.90 -34.98
CA VAL A 10 -0.47 -11.31 -34.40
C VAL A 10 0.64 -12.32 -34.63
N GLN A 11 1.40 -12.14 -35.72
CA GLN A 11 2.69 -12.78 -35.87
C GLN A 11 3.60 -12.22 -34.79
N ILE A 12 3.77 -12.99 -33.71
CA ILE A 12 4.78 -12.73 -32.69
C ILE A 12 6.12 -13.09 -33.33
N GLY A 13 6.75 -12.11 -33.97
CA GLY A 13 8.13 -12.21 -34.42
C GLY A 13 9.04 -12.29 -33.19
N LEU A 14 9.45 -13.51 -32.83
CA LEU A 14 10.56 -13.75 -31.93
C LEU A 14 11.70 -14.32 -32.78
N ASP A 15 12.50 -13.42 -33.35
CA ASP A 15 13.80 -13.76 -33.92
C ASP A 15 14.76 -14.10 -32.78
N MET A 16 14.86 -15.36 -32.39
CA MET A 16 15.98 -15.86 -31.57
C MET A 16 16.31 -17.30 -31.98
N GLY A 17 17.56 -17.49 -32.42
CA GLY A 17 18.15 -18.77 -32.78
C GLY A 17 18.09 -19.80 -31.64
N THR A 18 18.13 -21.08 -32.05
CA THR A 18 17.95 -22.35 -31.29
C THR A 18 16.52 -22.68 -30.83
N THR A 19 15.69 -23.01 -31.81
CA THR A 19 14.24 -23.24 -31.69
C THR A 19 13.81 -24.55 -31.02
N SER A 20 14.60 -25.62 -30.97
CA SER A 20 14.11 -26.92 -30.45
C SER A 20 13.97 -26.96 -28.92
N ALA A 21 15.01 -26.56 -28.18
CA ALA A 21 15.00 -26.55 -26.71
C ALA A 21 13.99 -25.53 -26.14
N ILE A 22 13.82 -24.39 -26.82
CA ILE A 22 12.84 -23.37 -26.44
C ILE A 22 11.41 -23.87 -26.68
N THR A 23 11.17 -24.65 -27.74
CA THR A 23 9.84 -25.19 -28.06
C THR A 23 9.44 -26.31 -27.11
N GLU A 24 10.38 -27.16 -26.72
CA GLU A 24 10.17 -28.22 -25.73
C GLU A 24 9.90 -27.64 -24.33
N ALA A 25 10.62 -26.58 -23.94
CA ALA A 25 10.34 -25.82 -22.74
C ALA A 25 8.95 -25.17 -22.81
N LYS A 26 8.61 -24.52 -23.94
CA LYS A 26 7.31 -23.86 -24.20
C LYS A 26 6.10 -24.80 -24.23
N ARG A 27 6.31 -26.11 -24.41
CA ARG A 27 5.24 -27.11 -24.57
C ARG A 27 4.25 -27.17 -23.39
N TYR A 28 4.70 -26.81 -22.19
CA TYR A 28 3.88 -26.80 -20.97
C TYR A 28 3.61 -25.40 -20.42
N PHE A 29 4.00 -24.32 -21.12
CA PHE A 29 3.65 -22.99 -20.68
C PHE A 29 2.18 -22.72 -20.99
N GLY A 30 1.39 -22.47 -19.94
CA GLY A 30 0.04 -21.97 -20.08
C GLY A 30 0.06 -20.59 -20.74
N TYR A 31 -0.77 -20.39 -21.77
CA TYR A 31 -0.98 -19.07 -22.35
C TYR A 31 -1.96 -18.29 -21.48
N PHE A 32 -1.63 -17.04 -21.17
CA PHE A 32 -2.52 -16.11 -20.49
C PHE A 32 -3.09 -15.13 -21.52
N ALA A 33 -4.42 -15.07 -21.62
CA ALA A 33 -5.12 -14.18 -22.54
C ALA A 33 -5.97 -13.17 -21.76
N LEU A 34 -5.81 -11.89 -22.08
CA LEU A 34 -6.65 -10.80 -21.57
C LEU A 34 -7.69 -10.45 -22.63
N VAL A 35 -8.97 -10.50 -22.24
CA VAL A 35 -10.09 -10.06 -23.07
C VAL A 35 -10.63 -8.77 -22.50
N SER A 36 -10.72 -7.73 -23.33
CA SER A 36 -11.31 -6.45 -22.94
C SER A 36 -12.29 -5.97 -24.00
N ASN A 37 -13.29 -5.21 -23.57
CA ASN A 37 -14.32 -4.65 -24.46
C ASN A 37 -13.84 -3.38 -25.19
N GLN A 38 -12.76 -2.77 -24.73
CA GLN A 38 -12.23 -1.51 -25.27
C GLN A 38 -10.91 -1.75 -25.96
N THR A 39 -10.66 -1.05 -27.07
CA THR A 39 -9.34 -1.04 -27.71
C THR A 39 -8.38 -0.26 -26.84
N MET A 40 -7.47 -0.97 -26.16
CA MET A 40 -6.43 -0.41 -25.29
C MET A 40 -5.05 -0.85 -25.79
N ASP A 41 -4.02 -0.07 -25.47
CA ASP A 41 -2.64 -0.53 -25.63
C ASP A 41 -2.38 -1.76 -24.75
N THR A 42 -1.52 -2.67 -25.23
CA THR A 42 -1.25 -3.96 -24.60
C THR A 42 -0.70 -3.79 -23.18
N PHE A 43 0.18 -2.82 -22.95
CA PHE A 43 0.75 -2.54 -21.64
C PHE A 43 -0.25 -1.89 -20.70
N THR A 44 -1.10 -0.99 -21.19
CA THR A 44 -2.18 -0.39 -20.41
C THR A 44 -3.21 -1.42 -19.97
N ALA A 45 -3.58 -2.36 -20.85
CA ALA A 45 -4.49 -3.45 -20.51
C ALA A 45 -3.89 -4.36 -19.42
N LEU A 46 -2.58 -4.64 -19.49
CA LEU A 46 -1.87 -5.41 -18.48
C LEU A 46 -1.78 -4.67 -17.13
N GLU A 47 -1.51 -3.37 -17.14
CA GLU A 47 -1.47 -2.55 -15.92
C GLU A 47 -2.84 -2.51 -15.23
N ASN A 48 -3.91 -2.28 -15.99
CA ASN A 48 -5.27 -2.33 -15.48
C ASN A 48 -5.62 -3.70 -14.88
N TYR A 49 -5.17 -4.79 -15.50
CA TYR A 49 -5.33 -6.12 -14.93
C TYR A 49 -4.59 -6.28 -13.60
N ARG A 50 -3.34 -5.80 -13.49
CA ARG A 50 -2.58 -5.81 -12.23
C ARG A 50 -3.22 -4.97 -11.13
N LEU A 51 -3.92 -3.90 -11.48
CA LEU A 51 -4.68 -3.11 -10.48
C LEU A 51 -5.81 -3.92 -9.85
N ARG A 52 -6.33 -4.96 -10.52
CA ARG A 52 -7.34 -5.87 -9.95
C ARG A 52 -6.79 -6.66 -8.76
N GLU A 53 -5.53 -7.09 -8.80
CA GLU A 53 -4.89 -7.79 -7.67
C GLU A 53 -4.87 -6.91 -6.41
N LYS A 54 -4.66 -5.59 -6.57
CA LYS A 54 -4.72 -4.65 -5.44
C LYS A 54 -6.11 -4.55 -4.81
N ILE A 55 -7.16 -4.75 -5.62
CA ILE A 55 -8.54 -4.77 -5.11
C ILE A 55 -8.74 -6.00 -4.22
N GLU A 56 -8.18 -7.16 -4.60
CA GLU A 56 -8.25 -8.38 -3.78
C GLU A 56 -7.51 -8.23 -2.45
N GLU A 57 -6.34 -7.59 -2.46
CA GLU A 57 -5.61 -7.23 -1.24
C GLU A 57 -6.45 -6.34 -0.32
N LEU A 58 -7.12 -5.32 -0.86
CA LEU A 58 -8.02 -4.46 -0.11
C LEU A 58 -9.24 -5.21 0.46
N PHE A 59 -9.81 -6.17 -0.28
CA PHE A 59 -10.89 -7.03 0.23
C PHE A 59 -10.41 -7.94 1.36
N ALA A 60 -9.18 -8.43 1.33
CA ALA A 60 -8.60 -9.19 2.43
C ALA A 60 -8.49 -8.32 3.70
N VAL A 61 -8.04 -7.07 3.57
CA VAL A 61 -8.00 -6.10 4.67
C VAL A 61 -9.41 -5.82 5.21
N GLN A 62 -10.39 -5.61 4.33
CA GLN A 62 -11.79 -5.36 4.74
C GLN A 62 -12.37 -6.53 5.54
N LYS A 63 -12.12 -7.77 5.11
CA LYS A 63 -12.62 -8.95 5.82
C LYS A 63 -11.96 -9.13 7.18
N GLY A 64 -10.65 -8.88 7.28
CA GLY A 64 -9.87 -9.09 8.51
C GLY A 64 -9.96 -7.94 9.50
N ARG A 65 -9.55 -6.73 9.08
CA ARG A 65 -9.40 -5.57 9.97
C ARG A 65 -10.67 -4.73 10.14
N LEU A 66 -11.61 -4.80 9.20
CA LEU A 66 -12.85 -4.00 9.21
C LEU A 66 -14.11 -4.79 9.63
N ASP A 67 -13.93 -5.97 10.26
CA ASP A 67 -15.03 -6.87 10.69
C ASP A 67 -16.01 -7.20 9.55
N GLY A 68 -15.50 -7.33 8.32
CA GLY A 68 -16.29 -7.66 7.12
C GLY A 68 -16.66 -9.14 7.03
N ALA A 69 -15.97 -10.02 7.75
CA ALA A 69 -16.16 -11.47 7.65
C ALA A 69 -17.41 -12.01 8.36
N ARG A 70 -17.93 -11.29 9.37
CA ARG A 70 -19.04 -11.79 10.21
C ARG A 70 -20.18 -10.76 10.28
N PRO A 71 -21.32 -11.01 9.62
CA PRO A 71 -22.51 -10.19 9.79
C PRO A 71 -23.13 -10.48 11.16
N ARG A 72 -22.79 -9.68 12.18
CA ARG A 72 -23.37 -9.81 13.55
C ARG A 72 -24.75 -9.14 13.67
N THR A 73 -25.49 -9.05 12.58
CA THR A 73 -26.75 -8.31 12.48
C THR A 73 -27.77 -9.13 11.71
N TRP A 74 -28.96 -9.25 12.27
CA TRP A 74 -30.06 -10.02 11.67
C TRP A 74 -30.81 -9.27 10.57
N TYR A 75 -30.88 -7.93 10.65
CA TYR A 75 -31.62 -7.11 9.71
C TYR A 75 -30.75 -6.64 8.52
N PRO A 76 -31.30 -6.69 7.28
CA PRO A 76 -30.54 -6.32 6.08
C PRO A 76 -30.17 -4.84 6.01
N ASP A 77 -31.01 -3.95 6.55
CA ASP A 77 -30.73 -2.51 6.56
C ASP A 77 -29.55 -2.16 7.48
N ASN A 78 -29.45 -2.83 8.63
CA ASN A 78 -28.32 -2.69 9.54
C ASN A 78 -27.02 -3.21 8.91
N LEU A 79 -27.12 -4.28 8.11
CA LEU A 79 -25.97 -4.80 7.36
C LEU A 79 -25.50 -3.81 6.29
N ARG A 80 -26.42 -3.16 5.56
CA ARG A 80 -26.08 -2.11 4.58
C ARG A 80 -25.40 -0.90 5.24
N GLY A 81 -25.92 -0.45 6.38
CA GLY A 81 -25.29 0.63 7.15
C GLY A 81 -23.86 0.27 7.58
N ARG A 82 -23.63 -0.96 8.02
CA ARG A 82 -22.29 -1.45 8.35
C ARG A 82 -21.36 -1.49 7.12
N GLN A 83 -21.84 -2.05 6.01
CA GLN A 83 -21.06 -2.11 4.75
C GLN A 83 -20.67 -0.72 4.27
N PHE A 84 -21.53 0.28 4.46
CA PHE A 84 -21.24 1.67 4.15
C PHE A 84 -20.09 2.22 5.02
N THR A 85 -20.15 2.04 6.34
CA THR A 85 -19.05 2.46 7.23
C THR A 85 -17.74 1.75 6.91
N GLN A 86 -17.78 0.46 6.56
CA GLN A 86 -16.61 -0.30 6.11
C GLN A 86 -16.02 0.28 4.83
N PHE A 87 -16.87 0.69 3.88
CA PHE A 87 -16.44 1.33 2.64
C PHE A 87 -15.73 2.66 2.92
N ILE A 88 -16.29 3.51 3.78
CA ILE A 88 -15.65 4.77 4.20
C ILE A 88 -14.30 4.50 4.88
N SER A 89 -14.24 3.52 5.77
CA SER A 89 -13.00 3.13 6.45
C SER A 89 -11.92 2.64 5.47
N LEU A 90 -12.31 1.91 4.41
CA LEU A 90 -11.38 1.47 3.37
C LEU A 90 -10.83 2.64 2.56
N GLY A 91 -11.66 3.68 2.32
CA GLY A 91 -11.22 4.94 1.72
C GLY A 91 -10.12 5.62 2.54
N TYR A 92 -10.31 5.73 3.86
CA TYR A 92 -9.27 6.26 4.76
C TYR A 92 -8.03 5.38 4.80
N HIS A 93 -8.17 4.06 4.81
CA HIS A 93 -7.04 3.13 4.75
C HIS A 93 -6.17 3.37 3.50
N CYS A 94 -6.80 3.51 2.33
CA CYS A 94 -6.11 3.81 1.08
C CYS A 94 -5.42 5.19 1.12
N PHE A 95 -6.12 6.21 1.64
CA PHE A 95 -5.56 7.55 1.80
C PHE A 95 -4.32 7.57 2.70
N LEU A 96 -4.39 6.92 3.87
CA LEU A 96 -3.29 6.84 4.82
C LEU A 96 -2.10 6.06 4.23
N MET A 97 -2.35 4.92 3.57
CA MET A 97 -1.29 4.20 2.86
C MET A 97 -0.62 5.06 1.79
N LYS A 98 -1.40 5.84 1.03
CA LYS A 98 -0.86 6.76 0.02
C LYS A 98 0.02 7.83 0.67
N LYS A 99 -0.43 8.44 1.77
CA LYS A 99 0.34 9.42 2.52
C LYS A 99 1.65 8.86 3.07
N ILE A 100 1.64 7.64 3.61
CA ILE A 100 2.85 6.96 4.08
C ILE A 100 3.82 6.71 2.91
N LYS A 101 3.32 6.28 1.74
CA LYS A 101 4.15 6.12 0.54
C LYS A 101 4.74 7.43 0.05
N GLU A 102 3.98 8.53 0.11
CA GLU A 102 4.49 9.88 -0.18
C GLU A 102 5.62 10.28 0.78
N VAL A 103 5.48 9.99 2.08
CA VAL A 103 6.54 10.19 3.07
C VAL A 103 7.76 9.32 2.75
N GLN A 104 7.57 8.06 2.37
CA GLN A 104 8.65 7.16 1.95
C GLN A 104 9.40 7.68 0.73
N ALA A 105 8.69 8.23 -0.25
CA ALA A 105 9.28 8.81 -1.46
C ALA A 105 10.10 10.09 -1.20
N LYS A 106 9.93 10.75 -0.05
CA LYS A 106 10.78 11.88 0.37
C LYS A 106 12.14 11.41 0.90
N PHE A 107 12.26 10.17 1.39
CA PHE A 107 13.55 9.61 1.80
C PHE A 107 14.43 9.41 0.55
N GLY A 108 15.56 10.12 0.48
CA GLY A 108 16.49 10.02 -0.65
C GLY A 108 16.47 11.19 -1.63
N LYS A 109 15.52 12.14 -1.50
CA LYS A 109 15.71 13.47 -2.11
C LYS A 109 16.77 14.21 -1.28
N ASN A 110 18.00 14.20 -1.78
CA ASN A 110 19.14 14.89 -1.19
C ASN A 110 18.94 16.40 -1.32
N GLU A 111 18.14 16.98 -0.44
CA GLU A 111 18.23 18.42 -0.21
C GLU A 111 19.58 18.71 0.43
N SER A 112 20.32 19.60 -0.21
CA SER A 112 21.75 19.90 -0.08
C SER A 112 22.12 20.52 1.28
N GLY A 113 22.00 19.75 2.36
CA GLY A 113 22.40 20.19 3.71
C GLY A 113 22.02 19.29 4.89
N LYS A 114 21.56 18.05 4.68
CA LYS A 114 21.11 17.21 5.81
C LYS A 114 22.27 16.75 6.70
N THR A 115 22.18 17.06 8.00
CA THR A 115 23.10 16.57 9.04
C THR A 115 23.13 15.04 9.06
N LYS A 116 24.31 14.43 9.29
CA LYS A 116 24.48 12.95 9.36
C LYS A 116 23.48 12.26 10.30
N SER A 117 23.05 12.95 11.36
CA SER A 117 22.03 12.50 12.31
C SER A 117 20.65 12.31 11.68
N LEU A 118 20.22 13.23 10.80
CA LEU A 118 18.93 13.16 10.11
C LEU A 118 18.87 11.99 9.14
N ILE A 119 19.95 11.75 8.39
CA ILE A 119 20.03 10.61 7.45
C ILE A 119 19.91 9.28 8.21
N LYS A 120 20.54 9.17 9.38
CA LYS A 120 20.42 7.98 10.24
C LYS A 120 18.98 7.80 10.76
N LEU A 121 18.28 8.88 11.07
CA LEU A 121 16.89 8.86 11.49
C LEU A 121 15.94 8.48 10.34
N GLU A 122 16.15 9.02 9.14
CA GLU A 122 15.37 8.67 7.95
C GLU A 122 15.52 7.18 7.61
N LYS A 123 16.73 6.61 7.68
CA LYS A 123 16.95 5.17 7.51
C LYS A 123 16.22 4.34 8.57
N LYS A 124 16.25 4.77 9.83
CA LYS A 124 15.51 4.11 10.92
C LYS A 124 14.00 4.18 10.67
N LEU A 125 13.48 5.32 10.23
CA LEU A 125 12.06 5.50 9.91
C LEU A 125 11.64 4.65 8.71
N GLY A 126 12.45 4.61 7.65
CA GLY A 126 12.22 3.76 6.48
C GLY A 126 12.15 2.28 6.86
N ASN A 127 13.12 1.78 7.64
CA ASN A 127 13.11 0.39 8.13
C ASN A 127 11.90 0.12 9.03
N TRP A 128 11.53 1.07 9.89
CA TRP A 128 10.36 0.95 10.77
C TRP A 128 9.06 0.85 10.00
N LEU A 129 8.87 1.67 8.97
CA LEU A 129 7.70 1.65 8.08
C LEU A 129 7.64 0.38 7.23
N ALA A 130 8.79 -0.15 6.79
CA ALA A 130 8.83 -1.38 5.99
C ALA A 130 8.45 -2.63 6.81
N GLN A 131 8.72 -2.62 8.12
CA GLN A 131 8.44 -3.75 9.01
C GLN A 131 7.00 -3.79 9.55
N ARG A 132 6.22 -2.72 9.40
CA ARG A 132 4.93 -2.55 10.07
C ARG A 132 3.80 -2.37 9.07
N SER A 133 2.68 -3.03 9.38
CA SER A 133 1.42 -2.79 8.70
C SER A 133 0.78 -1.46 9.15
N LEU A 134 -0.11 -0.90 8.33
CA LEU A 134 -0.79 0.37 8.64
C LEU A 134 -1.47 0.35 10.01
N ALA A 135 -2.12 -0.74 10.38
CA ALA A 135 -2.76 -0.84 11.69
C ALA A 135 -1.75 -0.83 12.84
N GLN A 136 -0.62 -1.53 12.72
CA GLN A 136 0.43 -1.47 13.75
C GLN A 136 1.04 -0.08 13.87
N ILE A 137 1.05 0.69 12.78
CA ILE A 137 1.44 2.10 12.80
C ILE A 137 0.40 2.90 13.58
N LEU A 138 -0.90 2.70 13.33
CA LEU A 138 -1.97 3.37 14.07
C LEU A 138 -1.96 2.99 15.56
N ASP A 139 -1.89 1.70 15.89
CA ASP A 139 -1.79 1.18 17.26
C ASP A 139 -0.56 1.76 18.00
N TRP A 140 0.53 2.04 17.29
CA TRP A 140 1.73 2.68 17.86
C TRP A 140 1.46 4.13 18.27
N PHE A 141 0.63 4.86 17.52
CA PHE A 141 0.30 6.26 17.78
C PHE A 141 -0.89 6.43 18.74
N ASP A 142 -1.73 5.41 18.92
CA ASP A 142 -2.80 5.42 19.93
C ASP A 142 -2.28 5.50 21.38
N CYS A 143 -1.00 5.17 21.61
CA CYS A 143 -0.36 5.13 22.92
C CYS A 143 0.45 6.39 23.31
N ILE A 144 0.26 7.56 22.68
CA ILE A 144 0.98 8.77 23.11
C ILE A 144 0.33 9.35 24.38
N GLU A 145 0.71 8.80 25.53
CA GLU A 145 0.51 9.46 26.82
C GLU A 145 1.55 10.58 26.98
N THR A 146 1.15 11.83 26.77
CA THR A 146 2.01 12.97 27.10
C THR A 146 1.99 13.21 28.62
N THR A 147 2.69 12.40 29.39
CA THR A 147 2.91 12.67 30.82
C THR A 147 4.00 13.72 30.98
N LYS A 148 3.62 14.94 31.41
CA LYS A 148 4.58 15.99 31.77
C LYS A 148 5.11 15.72 33.17
N VAL A 149 6.34 15.20 33.26
CA VAL A 149 7.00 14.95 34.54
C VAL A 149 7.72 16.21 35.02
N GLN A 150 7.32 16.75 36.18
CA GLN A 150 7.92 17.98 36.74
C GLN A 150 9.21 17.73 37.54
N THR A 151 9.50 16.49 37.90
CA THR A 151 10.62 16.15 38.79
C THR A 151 11.85 15.67 38.00
N ALA A 152 13.04 16.20 38.33
CA ALA A 152 14.31 15.83 37.67
C ALA A 152 14.57 14.31 37.65
N MET A 153 14.32 13.62 38.77
CA MET A 153 14.43 12.15 38.90
C MET A 153 13.37 11.37 38.09
N GLY A 154 12.18 11.95 37.94
CA GLY A 154 11.12 11.36 37.12
C GLY A 154 11.43 11.46 35.63
N SER A 155 12.08 12.54 35.18
CA SER A 155 12.55 12.68 33.79
C SER A 155 13.70 11.73 33.42
N TYR A 156 14.50 11.29 34.40
CA TYR A 156 15.58 10.32 34.19
C TYR A 156 15.06 8.88 34.09
N ARG A 157 14.06 8.50 34.91
CA ARG A 157 13.42 7.17 34.87
C ARG A 157 12.45 7.02 33.70
N TRP A 158 11.80 8.10 33.29
CA TRP A 158 10.88 8.11 32.15
C TRP A 158 11.65 8.43 30.87
N SER A 159 12.07 7.42 30.12
CA SER A 159 12.55 7.68 28.76
C SER A 159 11.34 8.14 27.94
N THR A 160 11.29 9.39 27.49
CA THR A 160 10.25 9.83 26.56
C THR A 160 10.35 9.00 25.28
N GLU A 161 9.46 8.02 25.13
CA GLU A 161 9.33 7.17 23.94
C GLU A 161 8.84 7.93 22.70
N SER A 162 8.74 9.27 22.76
CA SER A 162 8.72 10.08 21.54
C SER A 162 10.13 10.09 20.95
N VAL A 163 10.51 8.95 20.37
CA VAL A 163 11.72 8.75 19.59
C VAL A 163 11.75 9.87 18.56
N ALA A 164 12.88 10.55 18.38
CA ALA A 164 13.05 11.60 17.36
C ALA A 164 12.53 11.16 15.95
N ARG A 165 12.48 9.84 15.71
CA ARG A 165 11.81 9.18 14.58
C ARG A 165 10.32 9.52 14.44
N ASP A 166 9.54 9.43 15.52
CA ASP A 166 8.08 9.58 15.49
C ASP A 166 7.70 11.05 15.28
N ARG A 167 8.46 11.96 15.88
CA ARG A 167 8.35 13.41 15.61
C ARG A 167 8.68 13.73 14.15
N LEU A 168 9.74 13.12 13.59
CA LEU A 168 10.09 13.26 12.18
C LEU A 168 8.95 12.75 11.27
N PHE A 169 8.35 11.62 11.61
CA PHE A 169 7.23 11.05 10.86
C PHE A 169 6.00 11.97 10.86
N LEU A 170 5.60 12.49 12.02
CA LEU A 170 4.49 13.42 12.16
C LEU A 170 4.75 14.77 11.44
N LYS A 171 6.00 15.25 11.47
CA LYS A 171 6.44 16.42 10.70
C LYS A 171 6.29 16.19 9.20
N TYR A 172 6.71 15.02 8.69
CA TYR A 172 6.61 14.69 7.27
C TYR A 172 5.17 14.43 6.79
N LEU A 173 4.29 14.00 7.68
CA LEU A 173 2.85 13.92 7.45
C LEU A 173 2.17 15.30 7.46
N GLY A 174 2.80 16.34 8.03
CA GLY A 174 2.24 17.69 8.14
C GLY A 174 1.25 17.86 9.29
N VAL A 175 1.28 16.95 10.29
CA VAL A 175 0.38 16.99 11.45
C VAL A 175 0.90 17.93 12.54
N VAL A 176 2.23 18.01 12.67
CA VAL A 176 2.89 18.93 13.60
C VAL A 176 3.58 20.01 12.78
N THR A 177 3.01 21.21 12.81
CA THR A 177 3.67 22.44 12.37
C THR A 177 4.51 22.96 13.52
N GLU A 178 5.80 23.21 13.24
CA GLU A 178 6.68 23.99 14.14
C GLU A 178 6.20 25.43 14.24
#